data_AF-A0A4R4TDT0-F1
#
_entry.id   AF-A0A4R4TDT0-F1
#
_cell.length_a   1.000
_cell.length_b   1.000
_cell.length_c   1.000
_cell.angle_alpha   90.00
_cell.angle_beta   90.00
_cell.angle_gamma   90.00
#
_symmetry.space_group_name_H-M   'P 1'
#
loop_
_entity.id
_entity.type
_entity.pdbx_description
1 polymer ?
#
loop_
_entity_poly.entity_id
_entity_poly.type
_entity_poly.pdbx_seq_one_letter_code
_entity_poly.pdbx_strand_id
1 'polypeptide(L)'
;PALTAFTHALRDELAAAVDPPRRPTGARGPRADAALVGYLPAPGHLAALAGLPAAALPRERLRTLLFPDGGPRLLEEIDTPLGRSAFVALPLFADELAPGAALTDHAARAVTHAASLGARRVSLAGMIPAHTGYGFEVLRATRGAAPATTLTTGHATTAVSVVRTVHAALAATGRDLADLTVAGVGLGSIGTSSLRLLLARAPRPPAHLLLCDVAGSTPRLRALAAELRAEGLAGSVATAESTPGLPDAGYEADVLVTAVSGTTAVLDVERLRPGTVVVDDSFPHCFDTAAALARMRRRHDVLILGGGLLSVGSTERRVAPDLPPAAAAGYAAQPWLPDTMASCRLESLLHAALPGLPPVHGLVDASHAHAYWDATEATGVRAAPLHLLGHEVDLARSADHHDPRPT
;
A
#
# COMPACT_ATOMS: atom_id res chain seq x y z
N PRO A 1 18.98 6.46 18.46
CA PRO A 1 18.78 6.73 19.91
C PRO A 1 17.42 6.25 20.44
N ALA A 2 16.30 6.73 19.89
CA ALA A 2 14.94 6.31 20.28
C ALA A 2 14.64 4.84 19.94
N LEU A 3 15.06 4.38 18.76
CA LEU A 3 14.93 2.98 18.34
C LEU A 3 15.73 2.02 19.25
N THR A 4 16.93 2.44 19.68
CA THR A 4 17.77 1.67 20.61
C THR A 4 17.14 1.56 22.01
N ALA A 5 16.52 2.64 22.51
CA ALA A 5 15.76 2.60 23.76
C ALA A 5 14.51 1.69 23.66
N PHE A 6 13.81 1.72 22.53
CA PHE A 6 12.74 0.77 22.19
C PHE A 6 13.25 -0.69 22.21
N THR A 7 14.45 -0.96 21.69
CA THR A 7 15.00 -2.33 21.65
C THR A 7 15.40 -2.88 23.01
N HIS A 8 15.88 -2.04 23.93
CA HIS A 8 16.16 -2.47 25.30
C HIS A 8 14.86 -2.73 26.07
N ALA A 9 13.89 -1.82 25.97
CA ALA A 9 12.58 -2.01 26.60
C ALA A 9 11.83 -3.23 26.05
N LEU A 10 11.85 -3.47 24.73
CA LEU A 10 11.22 -4.66 24.13
C LEU A 10 11.94 -5.93 24.57
N ARG A 11 13.28 -5.96 24.63
CA ARG A 11 14.03 -7.13 25.10
C ARG A 11 13.77 -7.42 26.58
N ASP A 12 13.68 -6.40 27.41
CA ASP A 12 13.46 -6.51 28.86
C ASP A 12 12.00 -6.89 29.17
N GLU A 13 11.01 -6.31 28.48
CA GLU A 13 9.60 -6.73 28.58
C GLU A 13 9.37 -8.13 28.03
N LEU A 14 10.03 -8.47 26.92
CA LEU A 14 10.02 -9.83 26.40
C LEU A 14 10.56 -10.77 27.48
N ALA A 15 11.74 -10.48 28.08
CA ALA A 15 12.35 -11.28 29.14
C ALA A 15 11.49 -11.39 30.42
N ALA A 16 10.70 -10.36 30.72
CA ALA A 16 9.81 -10.28 31.89
C ALA A 16 8.39 -10.82 31.66
N ALA A 17 8.09 -11.39 30.48
CA ALA A 17 6.75 -11.91 30.15
C ALA A 17 6.38 -13.16 30.97
N VAL A 18 6.04 -12.94 32.24
CA VAL A 18 5.32 -13.84 33.15
C VAL A 18 4.36 -12.97 33.97
N ASP A 19 3.34 -12.40 33.29
CA ASP A 19 2.00 -12.24 33.83
C ASP A 19 1.09 -11.51 32.79
N PRO A 20 -0.18 -11.92 32.64
CA PRO A 20 -1.10 -11.25 31.73
C PRO A 20 -1.50 -9.89 32.31
N PRO A 21 -1.43 -8.79 31.54
CA PRO A 21 -1.96 -7.51 32.01
C PRO A 21 -3.48 -7.59 32.14
N ARG A 22 -4.00 -7.15 33.29
CA ARG A 22 -5.44 -7.00 33.53
C ARG A 22 -6.03 -5.96 32.59
N ARG A 23 -7.18 -6.29 31.96
CA ARG A 23 -8.00 -5.35 31.17
C ARG A 23 -8.32 -4.09 31.97
N PRO A 24 -7.87 -2.89 31.55
CA PRO A 24 -8.48 -1.65 32.01
C PRO A 24 -9.86 -1.52 31.36
N THR A 25 -10.88 -1.34 32.18
CA THR A 25 -12.17 -0.83 31.74
C THR A 25 -12.03 0.69 31.65
N GLY A 26 -11.77 1.22 30.45
CA GLY A 26 -11.45 2.64 30.22
C GLY A 26 -12.28 3.24 29.10
N ALA A 27 -12.80 4.45 29.36
CA ALA A 27 -13.76 5.25 28.58
C ALA A 27 -13.79 5.03 27.05
N ARG A 28 -15.02 4.89 26.51
CA ARG A 28 -15.29 4.92 25.06
C ARG A 28 -14.75 6.23 24.47
N GLY A 29 -13.59 6.18 23.83
CA GLY A 29 -13.14 7.24 22.93
C GLY A 29 -14.17 7.49 21.82
N PRO A 30 -14.05 8.60 21.07
CA PRO A 30 -14.92 8.86 19.92
C PRO A 30 -14.91 7.66 18.97
N ARG A 31 -16.10 7.28 18.48
CA ARG A 31 -16.28 6.11 17.61
C ARG A 31 -15.55 6.29 16.28
N ALA A 32 -14.94 5.23 15.77
CA ALA A 32 -14.36 5.23 14.43
C ALA A 32 -15.47 5.29 13.36
N ASP A 33 -15.29 6.06 12.29
CA ASP A 33 -16.19 6.08 11.13
C ASP A 33 -15.92 4.90 10.20
N ALA A 34 -14.64 4.59 10.04
CA ALA A 34 -14.13 3.55 9.17
C ALA A 34 -13.01 2.75 9.84
N ALA A 35 -12.59 1.64 9.23
CA ALA A 35 -11.40 0.92 9.66
C ALA A 35 -10.66 0.25 8.51
N LEU A 36 -9.37 0.00 8.71
CA LEU A 36 -8.58 -0.95 7.96
C LEU A 36 -8.47 -2.24 8.77
N VAL A 37 -8.75 -3.39 8.16
CA VAL A 37 -8.40 -4.71 8.69
C VAL A 37 -7.16 -5.20 7.95
N GLY A 38 -6.08 -5.48 8.68
CA GLY A 38 -4.82 -5.92 8.10
C GLY A 38 -4.04 -6.83 9.03
N TYR A 39 -2.75 -7.00 8.78
CA TYR A 39 -1.88 -7.96 9.47
C TYR A 39 -0.51 -7.32 9.72
N LEU A 40 0.33 -7.99 10.50
CA LEU A 40 1.67 -7.49 10.80
C LEU A 40 2.68 -7.93 9.72
N PRO A 41 3.70 -7.12 9.40
CA PRO A 41 4.83 -7.59 8.61
C PRO A 41 5.50 -8.81 9.25
N ALA A 42 6.14 -9.66 8.44
CA ALA A 42 6.88 -10.82 8.94
C ALA A 42 7.90 -10.40 10.03
N PRO A 43 8.15 -11.22 11.07
CA PRO A 43 9.09 -10.86 12.14
C PRO A 43 10.48 -10.46 11.65
N GLY A 44 10.98 -11.11 10.59
CA GLY A 44 12.25 -10.73 9.96
C GLY A 44 12.24 -9.32 9.36
N HIS A 45 11.11 -8.91 8.77
CA HIS A 45 10.92 -7.55 8.27
C HIS A 45 10.84 -6.53 9.41
N LEU A 46 10.10 -6.85 10.48
CA LEU A 46 10.06 -6.02 11.69
C LEU A 46 11.44 -5.87 12.33
N ALA A 47 12.22 -6.95 12.39
CA ALA A 47 13.58 -6.94 12.91
C ALA A 47 14.49 -6.06 12.04
N ALA A 48 14.39 -6.17 10.71
CA ALA A 48 15.14 -5.32 9.79
C ALA A 48 14.81 -3.83 9.95
N LEU A 49 13.52 -3.46 10.06
CA LEU A 49 13.08 -2.09 10.35
C LEU A 49 13.61 -1.59 11.70
N ALA A 50 13.75 -2.48 12.69
CA ALA A 50 14.31 -2.17 14.00
C ALA A 50 15.85 -2.18 14.05
N GLY A 51 16.54 -2.52 12.95
CA GLY A 51 17.99 -2.69 12.93
C GLY A 51 18.50 -3.88 13.76
N LEU A 52 17.68 -4.93 13.89
CA LEU A 52 17.95 -6.12 14.70
C LEU A 52 18.21 -7.37 13.83
N PRO A 53 18.96 -8.35 14.34
CA PRO A 53 19.01 -9.68 13.75
C PRO A 53 17.60 -10.31 13.69
N ALA A 54 17.27 -11.04 12.63
CA ALA A 54 15.95 -11.66 12.47
C ALA A 54 15.55 -12.56 13.67
N ALA A 55 16.52 -13.23 14.29
CA ALA A 55 16.30 -14.07 15.46
C ALA A 55 15.93 -13.29 16.75
N ALA A 56 16.11 -11.97 16.78
CA ALA A 56 15.83 -11.14 17.95
C ALA A 56 14.33 -10.99 18.25
N LEU A 57 13.47 -11.24 17.26
CA LEU A 57 12.02 -11.15 17.38
C LEU A 57 11.34 -12.50 17.07
N PRO A 58 11.34 -13.47 18.00
CA PRO A 58 10.70 -14.77 17.78
C PRO A 58 9.20 -14.61 17.51
N ARG A 59 8.72 -15.23 16.42
CA ARG A 59 7.34 -15.11 15.91
C ARG A 59 6.28 -15.34 16.99
N GLU A 60 6.33 -16.51 17.65
CA GLU A 60 5.32 -16.88 18.65
C GLU A 60 5.32 -15.94 19.86
N ARG A 61 6.49 -15.41 20.21
CA ARG A 61 6.62 -14.46 21.31
C ARG A 61 5.98 -13.11 20.97
N LEU A 62 6.20 -12.62 19.74
CA LEU A 62 5.51 -11.43 19.23
C LEU A 62 3.99 -11.66 19.16
N ARG A 63 3.55 -12.83 18.68
CA ARG A 63 2.13 -13.16 18.61
C ARG A 63 1.48 -13.15 19.97
N THR A 64 2.06 -13.83 20.96
CA THR A 64 1.50 -13.88 22.33
C THR A 64 1.48 -12.50 22.98
N LEU A 65 2.52 -11.69 22.77
CA LEU A 65 2.60 -10.33 23.29
C LEU A 65 1.50 -9.42 22.71
N LEU A 66 1.28 -9.49 21.39
CA LEU A 66 0.35 -8.62 20.68
C LEU A 66 -1.08 -9.17 20.65
N PHE A 67 -1.27 -10.48 20.76
CA PHE A 67 -2.56 -11.14 20.62
C PHE A 67 -2.74 -12.24 21.68
N PRO A 68 -2.73 -11.88 22.98
CA PRO A 68 -2.76 -12.85 24.08
C PRO A 68 -4.01 -13.77 24.03
N ASP A 69 -5.13 -13.25 23.53
CA ASP A 69 -6.38 -13.99 23.40
C ASP A 69 -6.58 -14.63 22.01
N GLY A 70 -5.59 -14.54 21.11
CA GLY A 70 -5.71 -14.98 19.70
C GLY A 70 -6.76 -14.22 18.89
N GLY A 71 -7.27 -13.10 19.43
CA GLY A 71 -8.23 -12.22 18.80
C GLY A 71 -7.58 -11.12 17.95
N PRO A 72 -8.36 -10.43 17.12
CA PRO A 72 -7.90 -9.21 16.46
C PRO A 72 -7.63 -8.10 17.49
N ARG A 73 -6.75 -7.16 17.15
CA ARG A 73 -6.39 -6.05 18.04
C ARG A 73 -6.37 -4.71 17.30
N LEU A 74 -6.89 -3.67 17.94
CA LEU A 74 -6.69 -2.27 17.54
C LEU A 74 -5.21 -1.90 17.71
N LEU A 75 -4.54 -1.48 16.65
CA LEU A 75 -3.17 -0.98 16.72
C LEU A 75 -3.12 0.55 16.78
N GLU A 76 -4.08 1.19 16.12
CA GLU A 76 -4.00 2.62 15.84
C GLU A 76 -5.35 3.21 15.48
N GLU A 77 -5.51 4.50 15.77
CA GLU A 77 -6.53 5.36 15.18
C GLU A 77 -5.88 6.57 14.52
N ILE A 78 -6.46 7.02 13.41
CA ILE A 78 -6.06 8.24 12.72
C ILE A 78 -7.30 9.09 12.52
N ASP A 79 -7.21 10.35 12.94
CA ASP A 79 -8.18 11.38 12.65
C ASP A 79 -7.73 12.22 11.47
N THR A 80 -8.69 12.56 10.62
CA THR A 80 -8.49 13.34 9.38
C THR A 80 -9.67 14.29 9.20
N PRO A 81 -9.60 15.25 8.26
CA PRO A 81 -10.76 16.05 7.87
C PRO A 81 -11.96 15.24 7.35
N LEU A 82 -11.75 13.98 6.93
CA LEU A 82 -12.79 13.08 6.41
C LEU A 82 -13.41 12.19 7.49
N GLY A 83 -12.92 12.26 8.73
CA GLY A 83 -13.37 11.45 9.85
C GLY A 83 -12.27 10.57 10.44
N ARG A 84 -12.68 9.66 11.31
CA ARG A 84 -11.76 8.79 12.06
C ARG A 84 -11.69 7.39 11.47
N SER A 85 -10.48 6.89 11.25
CA SER A 85 -10.23 5.53 10.81
C SER A 85 -9.47 4.74 11.87
N ALA A 86 -9.89 3.52 12.19
CA ALA A 86 -9.15 2.57 13.02
C ALA A 86 -8.28 1.63 12.19
N PHE A 87 -7.20 1.09 12.74
CA PHE A 87 -6.46 -0.04 12.15
C PHE A 87 -6.52 -1.24 13.08
N VAL A 88 -7.18 -2.30 12.63
CA VAL A 88 -7.36 -3.56 13.36
C VAL A 88 -6.51 -4.65 12.72
N ALA A 89 -5.58 -5.19 13.47
CA ALA A 89 -4.70 -6.26 13.02
C ALA A 89 -5.23 -7.65 13.36
N LEU A 90 -5.08 -8.58 12.40
CA LEU A 90 -5.21 -10.01 12.59
C LEU A 90 -4.02 -10.54 13.40
N PRO A 91 -4.19 -11.64 14.16
CA PRO A 91 -3.10 -12.30 14.87
C PRO A 91 -2.20 -13.14 13.93
N LEU A 92 -1.92 -12.61 12.74
CA LEU A 92 -1.17 -13.25 11.65
C LEU A 92 -0.07 -12.33 11.16
N PHE A 93 1.02 -12.92 10.71
CA PHE A 93 2.09 -12.23 9.99
C PHE A 93 1.91 -12.38 8.47
N ALA A 94 2.51 -11.45 7.72
CA ALA A 94 2.39 -11.37 6.27
C ALA A 94 2.77 -12.68 5.55
N ASP A 95 3.77 -13.38 6.06
CA ASP A 95 4.29 -14.64 5.53
C ASP A 95 3.47 -15.88 5.93
N GLU A 96 2.39 -15.70 6.69
CA GLU A 96 1.47 -16.76 7.12
C GLU A 96 0.14 -16.72 6.38
N LEU A 97 -0.07 -15.72 5.53
CA LEU A 97 -1.32 -15.57 4.81
C LEU A 97 -1.43 -16.65 3.74
N ALA A 98 -2.47 -17.47 3.87
CA ALA A 98 -2.85 -18.45 2.88
C ALA A 98 -4.37 -18.37 2.64
N PRO A 99 -4.83 -18.59 1.40
CA PRO A 99 -6.26 -18.74 1.13
C PRO A 99 -6.88 -19.84 1.98
N GLY A 100 -8.12 -19.64 2.45
CA GLY A 100 -8.89 -20.65 3.15
C GLY A 100 -9.67 -20.12 4.34
N ALA A 101 -10.45 -21.02 4.95
CA ALA A 101 -11.39 -20.70 6.02
C ALA A 101 -10.73 -19.99 7.21
N ALA A 102 -9.51 -20.39 7.60
CA ALA A 102 -8.80 -19.78 8.73
C ALA A 102 -8.58 -18.27 8.53
N LEU A 103 -8.08 -17.84 7.37
CA LEU A 103 -7.88 -16.42 7.07
C LEU A 103 -9.22 -15.67 7.04
N THR A 104 -10.23 -16.26 6.39
CA THR A 104 -11.58 -15.70 6.32
C THR A 104 -12.18 -15.51 7.72
N ASP A 105 -12.01 -16.47 8.63
CA ASP A 105 -12.49 -16.39 10.00
C ASP A 105 -11.74 -15.32 10.81
N HIS A 106 -10.42 -15.22 10.67
CA HIS A 106 -9.65 -14.14 11.28
C HIS A 106 -10.11 -12.76 10.80
N ALA A 107 -10.26 -12.59 9.48
CA ALA A 107 -10.74 -11.35 8.89
C ALA A 107 -12.16 -11.01 9.36
N ALA A 108 -13.09 -11.98 9.41
CA ALA A 108 -14.46 -11.75 9.86
C ALA A 108 -14.53 -11.33 11.34
N ARG A 109 -13.72 -11.94 12.22
CA ARG A 109 -13.61 -11.50 13.63
C ARG A 109 -13.06 -10.08 13.73
N ALA A 110 -12.08 -9.73 12.91
CA ALA A 110 -11.51 -8.38 12.88
C ALA A 110 -12.50 -7.32 12.38
N VAL A 111 -13.30 -7.64 11.36
CA VAL A 111 -14.41 -6.78 10.90
C VAL A 111 -15.43 -6.58 12.01
N THR A 112 -15.80 -7.64 12.73
CA THR A 112 -16.72 -7.56 13.87
C THR A 112 -16.15 -6.70 14.99
N HIS A 113 -14.85 -6.83 15.27
CA HIS A 113 -14.16 -5.97 16.24
C HIS A 113 -14.13 -4.50 15.78
N ALA A 114 -13.81 -4.23 14.52
CA ALA A 114 -13.87 -2.88 13.95
C ALA A 114 -15.28 -2.26 14.08
N ALA A 115 -16.33 -3.05 13.80
CA ALA A 115 -17.71 -2.64 14.00
C ALA A 115 -18.01 -2.28 15.46
N SER A 116 -17.47 -3.04 16.43
CA SER A 116 -17.61 -2.74 17.86
C SER A 116 -16.93 -1.43 18.29
N LEU A 117 -15.91 -0.97 17.53
CA LEU A 117 -15.26 0.34 17.69
C LEU A 117 -16.06 1.47 16.99
N GLY A 118 -17.14 1.14 16.29
CA GLY A 118 -18.02 2.07 15.60
C GLY A 118 -17.87 2.08 14.07
N ALA A 119 -16.88 1.38 13.52
CA ALA A 119 -16.58 1.44 12.10
C ALA A 119 -17.76 0.94 11.25
N ARG A 120 -18.30 1.85 10.42
CA ARG A 120 -19.38 1.55 9.48
C ARG A 120 -18.84 0.99 8.18
N ARG A 121 -17.63 1.41 7.79
CA ARG A 121 -16.96 1.01 6.55
C ARG A 121 -15.62 0.38 6.87
N VAL A 122 -15.28 -0.73 6.22
CA VAL A 122 -14.03 -1.44 6.51
C VAL A 122 -13.30 -1.83 5.21
N SER A 123 -12.05 -1.40 5.08
CA SER A 123 -11.13 -1.84 4.03
C SER A 123 -10.36 -3.09 4.46
N LEU A 124 -10.07 -3.98 3.53
CA LEU A 124 -9.21 -5.16 3.73
C LEU A 124 -7.81 -4.89 3.16
N ALA A 125 -6.77 -4.97 3.98
CA ALA A 125 -5.41 -4.59 3.59
C ALA A 125 -4.62 -5.73 2.91
N GLY A 126 -3.62 -5.35 2.11
CA GLY A 126 -2.58 -6.23 1.62
C GLY A 126 -3.14 -7.43 0.84
N MET A 127 -2.73 -8.64 1.22
CA MET A 127 -3.15 -9.86 0.54
C MET A 127 -4.50 -10.43 1.01
N ILE A 128 -5.15 -9.83 2.03
CA ILE A 128 -6.44 -10.29 2.52
C ILE A 128 -7.49 -10.32 1.40
N PRO A 129 -7.70 -9.25 0.60
CA PRO A 129 -8.63 -9.31 -0.53
C PRO A 129 -8.34 -10.50 -1.45
N ALA A 130 -7.12 -10.59 -2.00
CA ALA A 130 -6.77 -11.61 -2.99
C ALA A 130 -6.95 -13.05 -2.46
N HIS A 131 -6.68 -13.30 -1.18
CA HIS A 131 -6.81 -14.62 -0.56
C HIS A 131 -8.22 -14.96 -0.04
N THR A 132 -9.15 -14.01 -0.07
CA THR A 132 -10.53 -14.19 0.40
C THR A 132 -11.55 -13.95 -0.71
N GLY A 133 -11.18 -14.32 -1.94
CA GLY A 133 -12.01 -14.12 -3.13
C GLY A 133 -12.33 -12.64 -3.34
N TYR A 134 -11.33 -11.77 -3.23
CA TYR A 134 -11.47 -10.30 -3.32
C TYR A 134 -12.52 -9.73 -2.35
N GLY A 135 -12.50 -10.23 -1.11
CA GLY A 135 -13.37 -9.80 -0.03
C GLY A 135 -14.75 -10.49 0.01
N PHE A 136 -15.13 -11.25 -1.01
CA PHE A 136 -16.42 -11.93 -1.03
C PHE A 136 -16.57 -12.98 0.08
N GLU A 137 -15.49 -13.68 0.45
CA GLU A 137 -15.56 -14.67 1.53
C GLU A 137 -15.79 -14.02 2.89
N VAL A 138 -15.05 -12.95 3.19
CA VAL A 138 -15.22 -12.16 4.41
C VAL A 138 -16.62 -11.56 4.47
N LEU A 139 -17.11 -11.00 3.35
CA LEU A 139 -18.46 -10.45 3.26
C LEU A 139 -19.54 -11.48 3.59
N ARG A 140 -19.40 -12.73 3.13
CA ARG A 140 -20.36 -13.79 3.49
C ARG A 140 -20.27 -14.13 4.97
N ALA A 141 -19.06 -14.21 5.52
CA ALA A 141 -18.82 -14.57 6.91
C ALA A 141 -19.31 -13.50 7.91
N THR A 142 -19.35 -12.22 7.52
CA THR A 142 -19.70 -11.11 8.43
C THR A 142 -21.18 -10.70 8.41
N ARG A 143 -21.98 -11.18 7.45
CA ARG A 143 -23.40 -10.78 7.27
C ARG A 143 -24.25 -10.88 8.53
N GLY A 144 -24.02 -11.88 9.38
CA GLY A 144 -24.77 -12.06 10.63
C GLY A 144 -24.23 -11.26 11.82
N ALA A 145 -22.91 -11.06 11.89
CA ALA A 145 -22.23 -10.50 13.07
C ALA A 145 -22.04 -8.96 13.00
N ALA A 146 -21.94 -8.40 11.79
CA ALA A 146 -21.75 -6.96 11.57
C ALA A 146 -22.62 -6.46 10.40
N PRO A 147 -23.96 -6.58 10.47
CA PRO A 147 -24.86 -6.32 9.34
C PRO A 147 -24.88 -4.87 8.87
N ALA A 148 -24.49 -3.91 9.74
CA ALA A 148 -24.41 -2.49 9.41
C ALA A 148 -23.05 -2.07 8.81
N THR A 149 -22.09 -2.99 8.74
CA THR A 149 -20.74 -2.72 8.25
C THR A 149 -20.61 -3.11 6.79
N THR A 150 -20.12 -2.20 5.95
CA THR A 150 -19.84 -2.47 4.54
C THR A 150 -18.35 -2.67 4.34
N LEU A 151 -17.99 -3.68 3.55
CA LEU A 151 -16.61 -4.00 3.23
C LEU A 151 -16.19 -3.37 1.91
N THR A 152 -14.88 -3.16 1.78
CA THR A 152 -14.25 -2.77 0.52
C THR A 152 -12.83 -3.32 0.46
N THR A 153 -12.27 -3.48 -0.75
CA THR A 153 -10.93 -4.05 -0.93
C THR A 153 -9.80 -3.04 -0.74
N GLY A 154 -10.10 -1.74 -0.77
CA GLY A 154 -9.09 -0.68 -0.81
C GLY A 154 -8.52 -0.41 -2.21
N HIS A 155 -8.79 -1.28 -3.19
CA HIS A 155 -8.07 -1.30 -4.45
C HIS A 155 -8.36 -0.11 -5.37
N ALA A 156 -9.57 0.48 -5.35
CA ALA A 156 -9.90 1.58 -6.25
C ALA A 156 -9.20 2.87 -5.83
N THR A 157 -9.17 3.17 -4.53
CA THR A 157 -8.41 4.32 -4.01
C THR A 157 -6.91 4.10 -4.15
N THR A 158 -6.42 2.86 -4.04
CA THR A 158 -5.03 2.52 -4.32
C THR A 158 -4.66 2.76 -5.79
N ALA A 159 -5.52 2.37 -6.74
CA ALA A 159 -5.31 2.70 -8.16
C ALA A 159 -5.24 4.21 -8.39
N VAL A 160 -6.13 4.99 -7.76
CA VAL A 160 -6.09 6.46 -7.80
C VAL A 160 -4.77 7.00 -7.24
N SER A 161 -4.30 6.44 -6.13
CA SER A 161 -3.03 6.84 -5.48
C SER A 161 -1.83 6.64 -6.39
N VAL A 162 -1.73 5.49 -7.05
CA VAL A 162 -0.67 5.20 -8.02
C VAL A 162 -0.71 6.20 -9.17
N VAL A 163 -1.88 6.43 -9.77
CA VAL A 163 -2.05 7.36 -10.91
C VAL A 163 -1.70 8.79 -10.52
N ARG A 164 -2.16 9.26 -9.35
CA ARG A 164 -1.81 10.60 -8.84
C ARG A 164 -0.31 10.75 -8.59
N THR A 165 0.36 9.69 -8.13
CA THR A 165 1.81 9.69 -7.93
C THR A 165 2.54 9.76 -9.28
N VAL A 166 2.09 9.01 -10.29
CA VAL A 166 2.61 9.13 -11.67
C VAL A 166 2.44 10.54 -12.21
N HIS A 167 1.24 11.12 -12.09
CA HIS A 167 0.99 12.50 -12.55
C HIS A 167 1.88 13.52 -11.84
N ALA A 168 2.07 13.40 -10.52
CA ALA A 168 2.95 14.27 -9.75
C ALA A 168 4.41 14.13 -10.19
N ALA A 169 4.89 12.91 -10.43
CA ALA A 169 6.24 12.65 -10.92
C ALA A 169 6.48 13.20 -12.34
N LEU A 170 5.50 13.05 -13.24
CA LEU A 170 5.57 13.59 -14.61
C LEU A 170 5.55 15.11 -14.62
N ALA A 171 4.66 15.72 -13.82
CA ALA A 171 4.62 17.18 -13.67
C ALA A 171 5.94 17.72 -13.13
N ALA A 172 6.52 17.06 -12.13
CA ALA A 172 7.77 17.51 -11.53
C ALA A 172 9.01 17.27 -12.42
N THR A 173 8.91 16.38 -13.41
CA THR A 173 9.96 16.14 -14.42
C THR A 173 9.70 16.85 -15.75
N GLY A 174 8.57 17.54 -15.90
CA GLY A 174 8.19 18.24 -17.13
C GLY A 174 7.95 17.31 -18.32
N ARG A 175 7.52 16.07 -18.09
CA ARG A 175 7.34 15.04 -19.13
C ARG A 175 5.86 14.81 -19.41
N ASP A 176 5.50 14.61 -20.68
CA ASP A 176 4.16 14.19 -21.10
C ASP A 176 4.14 12.68 -21.30
N LEU A 177 3.20 11.97 -20.66
CA LEU A 177 3.01 10.53 -20.78
C LEU A 177 2.94 10.06 -22.25
N ALA A 178 2.36 10.88 -23.12
CA ALA A 178 2.15 10.55 -24.53
C ALA A 178 3.45 10.37 -25.33
N ASP A 179 4.56 10.91 -24.83
CA ASP A 179 5.87 10.82 -25.48
C ASP A 179 6.72 9.69 -24.89
N LEU A 180 6.18 8.92 -23.94
CA LEU A 180 6.92 7.97 -23.12
C LEU A 180 6.60 6.51 -23.43
N THR A 181 7.58 5.65 -23.13
CA THR A 181 7.37 4.21 -22.96
C THR A 181 6.96 3.90 -21.53
N VAL A 182 5.75 3.41 -21.34
CA VAL A 182 5.21 3.02 -20.03
C VAL A 182 5.26 1.50 -19.89
N ALA A 183 5.73 0.99 -18.76
CA ALA A 183 5.66 -0.42 -18.42
C ALA A 183 4.77 -0.65 -17.19
N GLY A 184 3.74 -1.47 -17.35
CA GLY A 184 2.99 -2.02 -16.22
C GLY A 184 3.59 -3.36 -15.80
N VAL A 185 4.05 -3.48 -14.55
CA VAL A 185 4.72 -4.68 -14.02
C VAL A 185 3.93 -5.25 -12.84
N GLY A 186 3.51 -6.50 -12.92
CA GLY A 186 2.60 -7.10 -11.94
C GLY A 186 1.16 -6.67 -12.20
N LEU A 187 0.54 -7.28 -13.20
CA LEU A 187 -0.79 -6.89 -13.69
C LEU A 187 -1.89 -7.73 -13.03
N GLY A 188 -1.82 -7.85 -11.70
CA GLY A 188 -2.92 -8.33 -10.87
C GLY A 188 -4.06 -7.31 -10.78
N SER A 189 -4.86 -7.38 -9.70
CA SER A 189 -5.98 -6.45 -9.49
C SER A 189 -5.52 -4.99 -9.45
N ILE A 190 -4.53 -4.64 -8.61
CA ILE A 190 -4.07 -3.25 -8.46
C ILE A 190 -3.31 -2.80 -9.70
N GLY A 191 -2.37 -3.59 -10.21
CA GLY A 191 -1.60 -3.20 -11.40
C GLY A 191 -2.47 -2.97 -12.64
N THR A 192 -3.44 -3.85 -12.89
CA THR A 192 -4.37 -3.68 -14.02
C THR A 192 -5.28 -2.46 -13.83
N SER A 193 -5.84 -2.26 -12.63
CA SER A 193 -6.73 -1.11 -12.38
C SER A 193 -5.99 0.22 -12.39
N SER A 194 -4.76 0.27 -11.84
CA SER A 194 -3.88 1.45 -11.88
C SER A 194 -3.50 1.80 -13.32
N LEU A 195 -3.10 0.81 -14.12
CA LEU A 195 -2.73 1.03 -15.52
C LEU A 195 -3.94 1.49 -16.35
N ARG A 196 -5.09 0.82 -16.23
CA ARG A 196 -6.32 1.22 -16.94
C ARG A 196 -6.74 2.64 -16.56
N LEU A 197 -6.69 2.99 -15.27
CA LEU A 197 -7.01 4.34 -14.82
C LEU A 197 -6.00 5.37 -15.35
N LEU A 198 -4.69 5.08 -15.30
CA LEU A 198 -3.66 5.97 -15.86
C LEU A 198 -3.95 6.30 -17.31
N LEU A 199 -4.21 5.28 -18.13
CA LEU A 199 -4.48 5.44 -19.56
C LEU A 199 -5.80 6.19 -19.81
N ALA A 200 -6.85 5.88 -19.04
CA ALA A 200 -8.15 6.54 -19.18
C ALA A 200 -8.13 8.02 -18.76
N ARG A 201 -7.21 8.42 -17.88
CA ARG A 201 -7.03 9.81 -17.43
C ARG A 201 -6.01 10.58 -18.27
N ALA A 202 -5.29 9.91 -19.17
CA ALA A 202 -4.32 10.55 -20.05
C ALA A 202 -5.05 11.25 -21.22
N PRO A 203 -4.70 12.51 -21.56
CA PRO A 203 -5.28 13.17 -22.74
C PRO A 203 -4.97 12.44 -24.06
N ARG A 204 -3.83 11.76 -24.10
CA ARG A 204 -3.36 10.94 -25.22
C ARG A 204 -2.70 9.67 -24.68
N PRO A 205 -2.79 8.54 -25.41
CA PRO A 205 -2.11 7.31 -25.01
C PRO A 205 -0.58 7.48 -25.02
N PRO A 206 0.17 6.69 -24.24
CA PRO A 206 1.63 6.66 -24.29
C PRO A 206 2.14 6.23 -25.67
N ALA A 207 3.35 6.64 -26.02
CA ALA A 207 3.99 6.27 -27.28
C ALA A 207 4.11 4.74 -27.41
N HIS A 208 4.52 4.09 -26.33
CA HIS A 208 4.62 2.64 -26.23
C HIS A 208 4.16 2.14 -24.85
N LEU A 209 3.48 1.00 -24.84
CA LEU A 209 3.08 0.32 -23.62
C LEU A 209 3.71 -1.09 -23.57
N LEU A 210 4.36 -1.41 -22.47
CA LEU A 210 4.81 -2.76 -22.15
C LEU A 210 3.95 -3.33 -21.01
N LEU A 211 3.36 -4.50 -21.24
CA LEU A 211 2.68 -5.26 -20.22
C LEU A 211 3.60 -6.39 -19.74
N CYS A 212 3.96 -6.38 -18.47
CA CYS A 212 4.85 -7.36 -17.88
C CYS A 212 4.23 -8.01 -16.64
N ASP A 213 4.28 -9.34 -16.58
CA ASP A 213 3.79 -10.10 -15.43
C ASP A 213 4.50 -11.46 -15.34
N VAL A 214 4.16 -12.26 -14.33
CA VAL A 214 4.81 -13.53 -14.02
C VAL A 214 4.79 -14.54 -15.18
N ALA A 215 5.64 -15.56 -15.10
CA ALA A 215 5.67 -16.68 -16.05
C ALA A 215 4.27 -17.29 -16.27
N GLY A 216 3.95 -17.59 -17.53
CA GLY A 216 2.66 -18.15 -17.92
C GLY A 216 1.52 -17.14 -18.03
N SER A 217 1.78 -15.85 -17.79
CA SER A 217 0.78 -14.77 -17.92
C SER A 217 0.48 -14.38 -19.37
N THR A 218 1.27 -14.85 -20.35
CA THR A 218 1.16 -14.47 -21.77
C THR A 218 -0.27 -14.43 -22.31
N PRO A 219 -1.15 -15.45 -22.12
CA PRO A 219 -2.52 -15.38 -22.63
C PRO A 219 -3.33 -14.22 -22.06
N ARG A 220 -3.21 -13.97 -20.75
CA ARG A 220 -3.89 -12.86 -20.06
C ARG A 220 -3.35 -11.50 -20.52
N LEU A 221 -2.03 -11.39 -20.69
CA LEU A 221 -1.41 -10.15 -21.17
C LEU A 221 -1.84 -9.82 -22.61
N ARG A 222 -1.95 -10.82 -23.48
CA ARG A 222 -2.46 -10.62 -24.85
C ARG A 222 -3.92 -10.19 -24.87
N ALA A 223 -4.76 -10.76 -24.01
CA ALA A 223 -6.16 -10.36 -23.87
C ALA A 223 -6.27 -8.89 -23.41
N LEU A 224 -5.54 -8.52 -22.35
CA LEU A 224 -5.49 -7.13 -21.87
C LEU A 224 -4.96 -6.18 -22.94
N ALA A 225 -3.91 -6.56 -23.68
CA ALA A 225 -3.38 -5.76 -24.77
C ALA A 225 -4.35 -5.56 -25.94
N ALA A 226 -5.25 -6.52 -26.18
CA ALA A 226 -6.30 -6.40 -27.19
C ALA A 226 -7.42 -5.47 -26.70
N GLU A 227 -7.85 -5.61 -25.45
CA GLU A 227 -8.85 -4.74 -24.82
C GLU A 227 -8.39 -3.28 -24.81
N LEU A 228 -7.18 -2.99 -24.34
CA LEU A 228 -6.65 -1.63 -24.28
C LEU A 228 -6.57 -0.96 -25.65
N ARG A 229 -6.29 -1.74 -26.71
CA ARG A 229 -6.32 -1.23 -28.09
C ARG A 229 -7.73 -0.99 -28.58
N ALA A 230 -8.66 -1.91 -28.31
CA ALA A 230 -10.06 -1.77 -28.71
C ALA A 230 -10.73 -0.55 -28.05
N GLU A 231 -10.34 -0.24 -26.81
CA GLU A 231 -10.80 0.93 -26.06
C GLU A 231 -10.08 2.23 -26.46
N GLY A 232 -9.09 2.18 -27.37
CA GLY A 232 -8.31 3.34 -27.80
C GLY A 232 -7.34 3.88 -26.73
N LEU A 233 -7.10 3.12 -25.66
CA LEU A 233 -6.24 3.50 -24.53
C LEU A 233 -4.74 3.30 -24.81
N ALA A 234 -4.40 2.52 -25.84
CA ALA A 234 -3.03 2.35 -26.31
C ALA A 234 -2.99 1.95 -27.79
N GLY A 235 -2.01 2.45 -28.54
CA GLY A 235 -1.76 2.03 -29.93
C GLY A 235 -0.77 0.87 -30.02
N SER A 236 0.44 1.10 -29.49
CA SER A 236 1.54 0.12 -29.48
C SER A 236 1.64 -0.56 -28.12
N VAL A 237 1.36 -1.87 -28.06
CA VAL A 237 1.42 -2.67 -26.83
C VAL A 237 2.27 -3.92 -27.04
N ALA A 238 3.37 -4.02 -26.30
CA ALA A 238 4.19 -5.21 -26.18
C ALA A 238 3.82 -5.99 -24.91
N THR A 239 4.10 -7.28 -24.90
CA THR A 239 3.91 -8.15 -23.72
C THR A 239 5.21 -8.90 -23.44
N ALA A 240 5.59 -9.01 -22.17
CA ALA A 240 6.73 -9.80 -21.74
C ALA A 240 6.44 -10.51 -20.42
N GLU A 241 7.09 -11.66 -20.19
CA GLU A 241 7.03 -12.34 -18.91
C GLU A 241 8.27 -11.99 -18.07
N SER A 242 8.10 -11.90 -16.75
CA SER A 242 9.16 -11.69 -15.77
C SER A 242 9.67 -13.04 -15.27
N THR A 243 10.90 -13.41 -15.66
CA THR A 243 11.55 -14.68 -15.27
C THR A 243 13.08 -14.51 -15.12
N PRO A 244 13.67 -14.63 -13.91
CA PRO A 244 13.10 -14.46 -12.56
C PRO A 244 12.97 -12.99 -12.13
N GLY A 245 13.30 -12.04 -13.01
CA GLY A 245 13.20 -10.60 -12.77
C GLY A 245 12.66 -9.87 -14.00
N LEU A 246 12.68 -8.55 -13.94
CA LEU A 246 12.19 -7.70 -15.02
C LEU A 246 12.95 -8.01 -16.34
N PRO A 247 12.26 -8.21 -17.46
CA PRO A 247 12.91 -8.43 -18.76
C PRO A 247 13.63 -7.17 -19.24
N ASP A 248 14.60 -7.34 -20.15
CA ASP A 248 15.38 -6.22 -20.69
C ASP A 248 14.51 -5.09 -21.27
N ALA A 249 13.44 -5.45 -21.97
CA ALA A 249 12.46 -4.48 -22.49
C ALA A 249 11.81 -3.62 -21.39
N GLY A 250 11.73 -4.11 -20.15
CA GLY A 250 11.23 -3.33 -19.01
C GLY A 250 12.21 -2.26 -18.55
N TYR A 251 13.52 -2.50 -18.66
CA TYR A 251 14.55 -1.49 -18.38
C TYR A 251 14.62 -0.41 -19.47
N GLU A 252 14.03 -0.68 -20.63
CA GLU A 252 13.84 0.31 -21.71
C GLU A 252 12.62 1.23 -21.50
N ALA A 253 11.91 1.11 -20.38
CA ALA A 253 10.79 1.98 -20.07
C ALA A 253 11.24 3.33 -19.46
N ASP A 254 10.44 4.36 -19.72
CA ASP A 254 10.57 5.69 -19.13
C ASP A 254 9.86 5.79 -17.79
N VAL A 255 8.71 5.12 -17.69
CA VAL A 255 7.86 5.07 -16.50
C VAL A 255 7.50 3.61 -16.23
N LEU A 256 7.83 3.11 -15.04
CA LEU A 256 7.39 1.82 -14.55
C LEU A 256 6.30 2.03 -13.49
N VAL A 257 5.15 1.41 -13.70
CA VAL A 257 4.07 1.30 -12.73
C VAL A 257 4.05 -0.14 -12.24
N THR A 258 4.42 -0.36 -10.98
CA THR A 258 4.68 -1.71 -10.45
C THR A 258 3.74 -2.05 -9.29
N ALA A 259 3.16 -3.25 -9.34
CA ALA A 259 2.25 -3.80 -8.33
C ALA A 259 2.41 -5.32 -8.26
N VAL A 260 3.55 -5.77 -7.75
CA VAL A 260 3.94 -7.18 -7.70
C VAL A 260 3.52 -7.80 -6.37
N SER A 261 2.90 -8.98 -6.44
CA SER A 261 2.64 -9.81 -5.26
C SER A 261 3.80 -10.77 -5.03
N GLY A 262 4.47 -10.66 -3.88
CA GLY A 262 5.54 -11.57 -3.49
C GLY A 262 6.65 -10.91 -2.69
N THR A 263 7.57 -11.71 -2.17
CA THR A 263 8.70 -11.24 -1.34
C THR A 263 10.02 -11.14 -2.11
N THR A 264 10.04 -11.56 -3.38
CA THR A 264 11.24 -11.56 -4.21
C THR A 264 11.32 -10.26 -5.00
N ALA A 265 12.46 -9.58 -4.93
CA ALA A 265 12.73 -8.41 -5.76
C ALA A 265 12.72 -8.81 -7.25
N VAL A 266 11.95 -8.07 -8.05
CA VAL A 266 11.80 -8.25 -9.50
C VAL A 266 12.64 -7.22 -10.26
N LEU A 267 12.74 -6.00 -9.72
CA LEU A 267 13.44 -4.88 -10.33
C LEU A 267 14.83 -4.69 -9.70
N ASP A 268 15.87 -4.70 -10.53
CA ASP A 268 17.21 -4.28 -10.17
C ASP A 268 17.37 -2.77 -10.39
N VAL A 269 17.49 -2.03 -9.29
CA VAL A 269 17.55 -0.56 -9.33
C VAL A 269 18.78 -0.04 -10.05
N GLU A 270 19.88 -0.80 -10.15
CA GLU A 270 21.12 -0.35 -10.78
C GLU A 270 21.04 -0.41 -12.32
N ARG A 271 20.15 -1.24 -12.86
CA ARG A 271 19.92 -1.39 -14.30
C ARG A 271 18.99 -0.34 -14.89
N LEU A 272 18.30 0.45 -14.07
CA LEU A 272 17.44 1.53 -14.55
C LEU A 272 18.26 2.55 -15.36
N ARG A 273 17.70 3.04 -16.46
CA ARG A 273 18.31 4.11 -17.24
C ARG A 273 18.16 5.46 -16.52
N PRO A 274 19.11 6.38 -16.66
CA PRO A 274 18.90 7.77 -16.25
C PRO A 274 17.61 8.33 -16.87
N GLY A 275 16.85 9.08 -16.08
CA GLY A 275 15.54 9.62 -16.42
C GLY A 275 14.36 8.69 -16.11
N THR A 276 14.59 7.43 -15.72
CA THR A 276 13.49 6.50 -15.43
C THR A 276 12.74 6.89 -14.14
N VAL A 277 11.40 6.88 -14.22
CA VAL A 277 10.49 7.02 -13.09
C VAL A 277 9.90 5.65 -12.74
N VAL A 278 9.91 5.28 -11.47
CA VAL A 278 9.28 4.07 -10.93
C VAL A 278 8.26 4.48 -9.88
N VAL A 279 7.02 4.05 -10.03
CA VAL A 279 5.96 4.18 -9.03
C VAL A 279 5.50 2.78 -8.63
N ASP A 280 5.78 2.40 -7.39
CA ASP A 280 5.57 1.04 -6.88
C ASP A 280 4.56 0.99 -5.74
N ASP A 281 3.56 0.14 -5.88
CA ASP A 281 2.58 -0.20 -4.84
C ASP A 281 2.75 -1.62 -4.29
N SER A 282 3.87 -2.29 -4.62
CA SER A 282 4.17 -3.61 -4.06
C SER A 282 4.40 -3.52 -2.55
N PHE A 283 3.89 -4.51 -1.80
CA PHE A 283 4.16 -4.65 -0.38
C PHE A 283 4.63 -6.08 -0.05
N PRO A 284 5.92 -6.29 0.25
CA PRO A 284 7.02 -5.31 0.22
C PRO A 284 7.34 -4.80 -1.20
N HIS A 285 8.12 -3.72 -1.29
CA HIS A 285 8.56 -3.16 -2.57
C HIS A 285 9.25 -4.20 -3.46
N CYS A 286 9.04 -4.12 -4.78
CA CYS A 286 9.57 -5.11 -5.72
C CYS A 286 11.06 -4.93 -6.07
N PHE A 287 11.79 -4.16 -5.26
CA PHE A 287 13.20 -3.81 -5.43
C PHE A 287 13.89 -3.59 -4.07
N ASP A 288 15.22 -3.50 -4.07
CA ASP A 288 15.99 -3.11 -2.89
C ASP A 288 15.83 -1.60 -2.61
N THR A 289 15.04 -1.30 -1.58
CA THR A 289 14.75 0.08 -1.15
C THR A 289 15.98 0.85 -0.65
N ALA A 290 16.97 0.17 -0.05
CA ALA A 290 18.19 0.81 0.41
C ALA A 290 19.05 1.22 -0.78
N ALA A 291 19.19 0.34 -1.77
CA ALA A 291 19.86 0.64 -3.03
C ALA A 291 19.14 1.76 -3.81
N ALA A 292 17.80 1.74 -3.86
CA ALA A 292 17.00 2.80 -4.49
C ALA A 292 17.27 4.19 -3.87
N LEU A 293 17.17 4.29 -2.54
CA LEU A 293 17.44 5.54 -1.81
C LEU A 293 18.89 5.99 -1.99
N ALA A 294 19.85 5.06 -1.96
CA ALA A 294 21.26 5.37 -2.17
C ALA A 294 21.52 5.90 -3.59
N ARG A 295 20.93 5.28 -4.62
CA ARG A 295 21.06 5.72 -6.02
C ARG A 295 20.47 7.11 -6.22
N MET A 296 19.23 7.34 -5.77
CA MET A 296 18.58 8.65 -5.89
C MET A 296 19.40 9.76 -5.24
N ARG A 297 19.99 9.52 -4.06
CA ARG A 297 20.82 10.50 -3.34
C ARG A 297 22.21 10.72 -3.96
N ARG A 298 22.80 9.71 -4.59
CA ARG A 298 24.16 9.80 -5.13
C ARG A 298 24.21 10.30 -6.56
N ARG A 299 23.26 9.86 -7.40
CA ARG A 299 23.30 10.08 -8.84
C ARG A 299 22.27 11.11 -9.32
N HIS A 300 21.20 11.33 -8.56
CA HIS A 300 20.11 12.24 -8.95
C HIS A 300 19.55 11.95 -10.35
N ASP A 301 19.63 10.69 -10.80
CA ASP A 301 19.39 10.30 -12.18
C ASP A 301 18.09 9.52 -12.38
N VAL A 302 17.44 9.05 -11.31
CA VAL A 302 16.18 8.30 -11.35
C VAL A 302 15.23 8.77 -10.26
N LEU A 303 13.94 8.52 -10.44
CA LEU A 303 12.91 8.81 -9.47
C LEU A 303 12.17 7.52 -9.10
N ILE A 304 12.38 7.00 -7.89
CA ILE A 304 11.80 5.74 -7.41
C ILE A 304 10.89 6.03 -6.22
N LEU A 305 9.60 5.75 -6.38
CA LEU A 305 8.53 6.27 -5.51
C LEU A 305 7.59 5.17 -5.03
N GLY A 306 7.07 5.33 -3.82
CA GLY A 306 5.92 4.59 -3.34
C GLY A 306 4.61 5.16 -3.89
N GLY A 307 3.76 4.31 -4.45
CA GLY A 307 2.45 4.68 -5.01
C GLY A 307 1.28 4.60 -4.01
N GLY A 308 1.53 4.12 -2.79
CA GLY A 308 0.48 3.70 -1.86
C GLY A 308 -0.08 4.76 -0.89
N LEU A 309 0.43 6.00 -0.90
CA LEU A 309 -0.01 7.08 0.02
C LEU A 309 -0.68 8.25 -0.71
N LEU A 310 -1.69 8.83 -0.06
CA LEU A 310 -2.38 10.05 -0.50
C LEU A 310 -2.30 11.12 0.59
N SER A 311 -2.23 12.38 0.19
CA SER A 311 -2.37 13.54 1.09
C SER A 311 -3.85 13.76 1.42
N VAL A 312 -4.19 13.78 2.70
CA VAL A 312 -5.57 13.90 3.21
C VAL A 312 -5.79 15.14 4.10
N GLY A 313 -4.79 16.02 4.22
CA GLY A 313 -4.82 17.17 5.12
C GLY A 313 -4.41 16.77 6.54
N SER A 314 -4.62 17.64 7.52
CA SER A 314 -4.10 17.46 8.88
C SER A 314 -4.48 16.10 9.47
N THR A 315 -3.46 15.29 9.81
CA THR A 315 -3.66 13.98 10.43
C THR A 315 -3.22 13.97 11.89
N GLU A 316 -4.03 13.40 12.78
CA GLU A 316 -3.64 13.08 14.15
C GLU A 316 -3.63 11.56 14.34
N ARG A 317 -2.46 11.00 14.64
CA ARG A 317 -2.24 9.56 14.82
C ARG A 317 -2.18 9.21 16.30
N ARG A 318 -2.95 8.21 16.71
CA ARG A 318 -3.01 7.69 18.09
C ARG A 318 -2.72 6.20 18.09
N VAL A 319 -1.68 5.80 18.81
CA VAL A 319 -1.40 4.38 19.08
C VAL A 319 -2.43 3.86 20.08
N ALA A 320 -2.90 2.63 19.90
CA ALA A 320 -3.89 2.06 20.79
C ALA A 320 -3.37 1.98 22.24
N PRO A 321 -4.17 2.41 23.23
CA PRO A 321 -3.69 2.58 24.61
C PRO A 321 -3.43 1.25 25.33
N ASP A 322 -3.97 0.15 24.83
CA ASP A 322 -3.84 -1.19 25.38
C ASP A 322 -2.70 -2.01 24.76
N LEU A 323 -1.88 -1.39 23.90
CA LEU A 323 -0.69 -2.02 23.37
C LEU A 323 0.40 -2.13 24.45
N PRO A 324 1.16 -3.24 24.48
CA PRO A 324 2.34 -3.36 25.33
C PRO A 324 3.29 -2.16 25.10
N PRO A 325 3.86 -1.56 26.16
CA PRO A 325 4.63 -0.32 26.04
C PRO A 325 5.72 -0.36 24.98
N ALA A 326 6.47 -1.46 24.88
CA ALA A 326 7.47 -1.58 23.84
C ALA A 326 6.82 -1.62 22.44
N ALA A 327 5.79 -2.43 22.22
CA ALA A 327 5.06 -2.44 20.95
C ALA A 327 4.49 -1.07 20.57
N ALA A 328 3.93 -0.34 21.53
CA ALA A 328 3.42 1.00 21.33
C ALA A 328 4.53 1.98 20.91
N ALA A 329 5.68 1.95 21.58
CA ALA A 329 6.83 2.77 21.24
C ALA A 329 7.39 2.45 19.85
N GLY A 330 7.49 1.17 19.48
CA GLY A 330 7.96 0.75 18.16
C GLY A 330 7.03 1.16 17.05
N TYR A 331 5.73 1.07 17.30
CA TYR A 331 4.70 1.49 16.36
C TYR A 331 4.66 3.02 16.23
N ALA A 332 4.83 3.76 17.33
CA ALA A 332 4.96 5.22 17.33
C ALA A 332 6.20 5.72 16.59
N ALA A 333 7.30 4.97 16.62
CA ALA A 333 8.57 5.31 15.99
C ALA A 333 8.66 5.02 14.48
N GLN A 334 7.64 4.36 13.90
CA GLN A 334 7.61 4.10 12.45
C GLN A 334 7.65 5.41 11.66
N PRO A 335 8.45 5.51 10.58
CA PRO A 335 8.42 6.67 9.70
C PRO A 335 7.01 6.94 9.21
N TRP A 336 6.61 8.21 9.28
CA TRP A 336 5.28 8.67 8.90
C TRP A 336 5.44 9.98 8.14
N LEU A 337 4.81 10.08 6.98
CA LEU A 337 4.69 11.35 6.26
C LEU A 337 3.50 12.11 6.82
N PRO A 338 3.71 13.31 7.40
CA PRO A 338 2.62 14.14 7.90
C PRO A 338 1.53 14.33 6.84
N ASP A 339 0.29 14.40 7.29
CA ASP A 339 -0.88 14.72 6.47
C ASP A 339 -1.20 13.69 5.36
N THR A 340 -0.62 12.49 5.45
CA THR A 340 -0.86 11.41 4.49
C THR A 340 -1.62 10.23 5.11
N MET A 341 -2.21 9.38 4.27
CA MET A 341 -2.82 8.13 4.69
C MET A 341 -2.60 7.05 3.63
N ALA A 342 -2.46 5.80 4.07
CA ALA A 342 -2.46 4.66 3.17
C ALA A 342 -3.75 4.62 2.33
N SER A 343 -3.60 4.54 1.02
CA SER A 343 -4.69 4.62 0.04
C SER A 343 -5.77 3.57 0.27
N CYS A 344 -5.37 2.33 0.60
CA CYS A 344 -6.30 1.24 0.89
C CYS A 344 -7.17 1.54 2.13
N ARG A 345 -6.62 2.19 3.16
CA ARG A 345 -7.36 2.66 4.35
C ARG A 345 -8.30 3.81 4.02
N LEU A 346 -7.81 4.76 3.21
CA LEU A 346 -8.57 5.92 2.80
C LEU A 346 -9.85 5.56 2.04
N GLU A 347 -9.87 4.44 1.30
CA GLU A 347 -11.07 3.99 0.58
C GLU A 347 -12.30 3.85 1.49
N SER A 348 -12.16 3.14 2.62
CA SER A 348 -13.25 2.98 3.59
C SER A 348 -13.69 4.31 4.20
N LEU A 349 -12.76 5.26 4.36
CA LEU A 349 -13.04 6.57 4.93
C LEU A 349 -13.76 7.48 3.92
N LEU A 350 -13.35 7.48 2.65
CA LEU A 350 -14.08 8.11 1.55
C LEU A 350 -15.50 7.58 1.46
N HIS A 351 -15.66 6.25 1.55
CA HIS A 351 -16.98 5.61 1.55
C HIS A 351 -17.82 5.92 2.80
N ALA A 352 -17.19 6.30 3.92
CA ALA A 352 -17.90 6.77 5.11
C ALA A 352 -18.31 8.25 5.01
N ALA A 353 -17.46 9.06 4.37
CA ALA A 353 -17.63 10.51 4.23
C ALA A 353 -18.58 10.89 3.08
N LEU A 354 -18.66 10.08 2.01
CA LEU A 354 -19.44 10.36 0.81
C LEU A 354 -20.57 9.34 0.62
N PRO A 355 -21.81 9.67 1.02
CA PRO A 355 -22.97 8.82 0.78
C PRO A 355 -23.16 8.54 -0.72
N GLY A 356 -23.33 7.28 -1.09
CA GLY A 356 -23.59 6.86 -2.47
C GLY A 356 -22.36 6.40 -3.26
N LEU A 357 -21.15 6.56 -2.71
CA LEU A 357 -19.95 5.95 -3.29
C LEU A 357 -20.10 4.41 -3.25
N PRO A 358 -19.79 3.65 -4.32
CA PRO A 358 -19.98 2.21 -4.32
C PRO A 358 -18.88 1.49 -3.53
N PRO A 359 -19.21 0.49 -2.69
CA PRO A 359 -18.20 -0.38 -2.10
C PRO A 359 -17.57 -1.26 -3.16
N VAL A 360 -16.26 -1.49 -3.08
CA VAL A 360 -15.53 -2.33 -4.01
C VAL A 360 -15.46 -3.75 -3.46
N HIS A 361 -16.15 -4.67 -4.12
CA HIS A 361 -15.96 -6.11 -3.93
C HIS A 361 -15.49 -6.71 -5.26
N GLY A 362 -14.58 -7.67 -5.22
CA GLY A 362 -14.02 -8.18 -6.46
C GLY A 362 -12.91 -7.29 -7.02
N LEU A 363 -12.76 -7.35 -8.34
CA LEU A 363 -11.82 -6.52 -9.09
C LEU A 363 -12.40 -5.12 -9.31
N VAL A 364 -11.52 -4.13 -9.43
CA VAL A 364 -11.89 -2.75 -9.75
C VAL A 364 -12.19 -2.66 -11.24
N ASP A 365 -13.42 -2.29 -11.59
CA ASP A 365 -13.79 -1.92 -12.96
C ASP A 365 -13.62 -0.40 -13.20
N ALA A 366 -13.84 0.02 -14.45
CA ALA A 366 -13.73 1.43 -14.83
C ALA A 366 -14.67 2.33 -14.02
N SER A 367 -15.91 1.89 -13.74
CA SER A 367 -16.88 2.70 -13.00
C SER A 367 -16.44 2.97 -11.56
N HIS A 368 -15.90 1.95 -10.88
CA HIS A 368 -15.31 2.10 -9.55
C HIS A 368 -14.11 3.05 -9.59
N ALA A 369 -13.19 2.86 -10.54
CA ALA A 369 -11.99 3.69 -10.64
C ALA A 369 -12.33 5.19 -10.86
N HIS A 370 -13.31 5.49 -11.73
CA HIS A 370 -13.78 6.85 -11.95
C HIS A 370 -14.50 7.43 -10.72
N ALA A 371 -15.39 6.66 -10.08
CA ALA A 371 -16.09 7.10 -8.89
C ALA A 371 -15.14 7.47 -7.74
N TYR A 372 -14.10 6.67 -7.51
CA TYR A 372 -13.09 6.97 -6.49
C TYR A 372 -12.13 8.09 -6.90
N TRP A 373 -11.85 8.25 -8.20
CA TRP A 373 -11.14 9.44 -8.69
C TRP A 373 -11.93 10.71 -8.34
N ASP A 374 -13.20 10.77 -8.72
CA ASP A 374 -14.07 11.93 -8.46
C ASP A 374 -14.27 12.17 -6.96
N ALA A 375 -14.38 11.10 -6.15
CA ALA A 375 -14.43 11.20 -4.69
C ALA A 375 -13.19 11.88 -4.11
N THR A 376 -12.00 11.54 -4.61
CA THR A 376 -10.75 12.18 -4.15
C THR A 376 -10.67 13.65 -4.56
N GLU A 377 -11.14 14.02 -5.75
CA GLU A 377 -11.25 15.42 -6.16
C GLU A 377 -12.23 16.21 -5.27
N ALA A 378 -13.42 15.67 -5.05
CA ALA A 378 -14.47 16.32 -4.26
C ALA A 378 -14.08 16.54 -2.79
N THR A 379 -13.15 15.75 -2.27
CA THR A 379 -12.68 15.80 -0.88
C THR A 379 -11.36 16.52 -0.70
N GLY A 380 -10.76 17.04 -1.79
CA GLY A 380 -9.46 17.71 -1.74
C GLY A 380 -8.29 16.77 -1.43
N VAL A 381 -8.47 15.46 -1.59
CA VAL A 381 -7.41 14.46 -1.47
C VAL A 381 -6.48 14.58 -2.68
N ARG A 382 -5.18 14.68 -2.41
CA ARG A 382 -4.15 14.92 -3.43
C ARG A 382 -3.11 13.81 -3.42
N ALA A 383 -2.23 13.82 -4.43
CA ALA A 383 -0.99 13.04 -4.36
C ALA A 383 -0.25 13.37 -3.05
N ALA A 384 0.31 12.35 -2.40
CA ALA A 384 1.27 12.59 -1.33
C ALA A 384 2.53 13.30 -1.90
N PRO A 385 3.35 13.94 -1.04
CA PRO A 385 4.70 14.30 -1.44
C PRO A 385 5.41 13.10 -2.07
N LEU A 386 6.23 13.34 -3.10
CA LEU A 386 6.97 12.27 -3.76
C LEU A 386 7.90 11.62 -2.73
N HIS A 387 7.78 10.32 -2.50
CA HIS A 387 8.46 9.66 -1.38
C HIS A 387 8.80 8.21 -1.65
N LEU A 388 9.70 7.66 -0.84
CA LEU A 388 9.95 6.22 -0.69
C LEU A 388 10.19 5.89 0.78
N LEU A 389 9.47 4.92 1.34
CA LEU A 389 9.55 4.52 2.76
C LEU A 389 9.37 5.67 3.77
N GLY A 390 8.55 6.66 3.42
CA GLY A 390 8.33 7.86 4.25
C GLY A 390 9.44 8.91 4.16
N HIS A 391 10.44 8.72 3.30
CA HIS A 391 11.41 9.75 2.95
C HIS A 391 10.92 10.51 1.72
N GLU A 392 10.70 11.82 1.88
CA GLU A 392 10.43 12.70 0.75
C GLU A 392 11.64 12.78 -0.20
N VAL A 393 11.37 12.76 -1.50
CA VAL A 393 12.36 12.88 -2.57
C VAL A 393 12.35 14.33 -3.06
N ASP A 394 13.38 15.08 -2.67
CA ASP A 394 13.58 16.48 -3.07
C ASP A 394 14.10 16.57 -4.52
N LEU A 395 13.29 17.13 -5.40
CA LEU A 395 13.63 17.33 -6.82
C LEU A 395 14.39 18.65 -7.07
N ALA A 396 14.38 19.60 -6.13
CA ALA A 396 15.04 20.90 -6.31
C ALA A 396 16.58 20.78 -6.29
N ARG A 397 17.13 19.80 -5.56
CA ARG A 397 18.59 19.56 -5.51
C ARG A 397 19.16 18.85 -6.75
N SER A 398 18.31 18.28 -7.60
CA SER A 398 18.74 17.58 -8.82
C SER A 398 18.97 18.52 -10.01
N ALA A 399 18.47 19.77 -9.96
CA ALA A 399 18.64 20.76 -11.02
C ALA A 399 19.99 21.52 -10.95
N ASP A 400 20.63 21.58 -9.77
CA ASP A 400 21.88 22.32 -9.53
C ASP A 400 23.16 21.58 -9.99
N HIS A 401 23.04 20.43 -10.66
CA HIS A 401 24.18 19.68 -11.23
C HIS A 401 24.20 19.62 -12.76
N HIS A 402 23.41 20.46 -13.44
CA HIS A 402 23.60 20.68 -14.88
C HIS A 402 24.81 21.59 -15.10
N ASP A 403 26.00 20.98 -15.14
CA ASP A 403 27.27 21.60 -15.52
C ASP A 403 27.14 22.27 -16.91
N PRO A 404 27.34 23.60 -17.03
CA PRO A 404 27.34 24.26 -18.33
C PRO A 404 28.60 23.81 -19.08
N ARG A 405 28.40 23.00 -20.12
CA ARG A 405 29.47 22.59 -21.05
C ARG A 405 30.33 23.80 -21.45
N PRO A 406 31.67 23.70 -21.38
CA PRO A 406 32.53 24.78 -21.85
C PRO A 406 32.45 24.85 -23.38
N THR A 407 32.22 26.05 -23.88
CA THR A 407 32.31 26.47 -25.29
C THR A 407 33.72 26.34 -25.85
#